data_AF-A0A7V5N927-F1
#
_entry.id   AF-A0A7V5N927-F1
#
_cell.length_a   1.000
_cell.length_b   1.000
_cell.length_c   1.000
_cell.angle_alpha   90.00
_cell.angle_beta   90.00
_cell.angle_gamma   90.00
#
_symmetry.space_group_name_H-M   'P 1'
#
loop_
_entity.id
_entity.type
_entity.pdbx_description
1 polymer ?
#
loop_
_entity_poly.entity_id
_entity_poly.type
_entity_poly.pdbx_seq_one_letter_code
_entity_poly.pdbx_strand_id
1 'polypeptide(L)'
;MQYDLHDEALQEFRIAVPGHAIRNVSVPQLVEFAIAHKEGQLAANGAFNAITAPRTGRSPKDKFIVRSGEAAKLIYWGPNAPFEPEYFDALFSRVAEYVRQRTMYVFDGFCGADPQYRLPIRVKTELAWHALFVHQLFIRPTREELRSHRPSFTVICVPGFRARPERDHTNSDAFIIINYERRIVLIGGTRYAGEIKKSVFTVMNYLLPRKGVLPMHCSANMGEAGDVALFFGLSGTGKTTLSADPARRLIGDDEHGWSDNGVFNFEGGCYAKVIGLTREKEPQIYDAIRFGAVLENVVLDDERNPDYSDNFITENTRCAYPIDYIENAVIPGIGGHPNHVIFLTADATGVMPPVAKLTEPQAMYHFLSGYTSKLAGTETGVKEPQSVFSSCFGAPFLPLHPKVYAEMLGERLRKHNAQCWLINTGWIRGPYGVGERINLPYTRAIIHAVLQNKLESVSFTPDPTFGFLVP
;
A
#
# COMPACT_ATOMS: atom_id res chain seq x y z
N MET A 1 -2.95 -32.56 -16.23
CA MET A 1 -2.39 -31.28 -16.70
C MET A 1 -0.90 -31.34 -16.42
N GLN A 2 -0.07 -31.44 -17.45
CA GLN A 2 1.39 -31.56 -17.32
C GLN A 2 1.92 -30.23 -16.76
N TYR A 3 2.50 -30.27 -15.56
CA TYR A 3 3.25 -29.14 -15.01
C TYR A 3 4.58 -29.07 -15.76
N ASP A 4 4.86 -27.93 -16.37
CA ASP A 4 6.11 -27.68 -17.07
C ASP A 4 7.23 -27.54 -16.02
N LEU A 5 8.10 -28.55 -15.94
CA LEU A 5 9.10 -28.72 -14.88
C LEU A 5 10.47 -28.09 -15.23
N HIS A 6 10.58 -27.41 -16.37
CA HIS A 6 11.83 -26.79 -16.82
C HIS A 6 11.67 -25.27 -17.01
N ASP A 7 11.79 -24.52 -15.92
CA ASP A 7 11.89 -23.06 -15.98
C ASP A 7 13.37 -22.65 -16.00
N GLU A 8 13.94 -22.45 -17.19
CA GLU A 8 15.34 -22.00 -17.39
C GLU A 8 15.63 -20.66 -16.69
N ALA A 9 14.60 -19.85 -16.40
CA ALA A 9 14.72 -18.62 -15.61
C ALA A 9 15.00 -18.86 -14.11
N LEU A 10 14.96 -20.12 -13.64
CA LEU A 10 15.36 -20.48 -12.27
C LEU A 10 16.88 -20.59 -12.09
N GLN A 11 17.66 -20.67 -13.17
CA GLN A 11 19.12 -20.77 -13.07
C GLN A 11 19.80 -19.40 -12.86
N GLU A 12 19.13 -18.29 -13.19
CA GLU A 12 19.74 -16.95 -13.22
C GLU A 12 20.00 -16.37 -11.82
N PHE A 13 19.31 -16.90 -10.80
CA PHE A 13 19.64 -16.68 -9.40
C PHE A 13 19.94 -18.04 -8.79
N ARG A 14 21.06 -18.19 -8.07
CA ARG A 14 21.52 -19.45 -7.43
C ARG A 14 20.57 -20.09 -6.39
N ILE A 15 19.28 -19.77 -6.45
CA ILE A 15 18.19 -20.54 -5.88
C ILE A 15 17.57 -21.34 -7.02
N ALA A 16 18.30 -22.36 -7.49
CA ALA A 16 17.62 -23.53 -8.00
C ALA A 16 16.68 -23.97 -6.87
N VAL A 17 15.40 -24.19 -7.17
CA VAL A 17 14.45 -24.81 -6.24
C VAL A 17 14.37 -26.27 -6.68
N PRO A 18 15.12 -27.22 -6.08
CA PRO A 18 14.91 -28.64 -6.32
C PRO A 18 13.58 -29.19 -5.76
N GLY A 19 12.64 -28.32 -5.39
CA GLY A 19 11.29 -28.65 -4.95
C GLY A 19 10.23 -28.27 -5.99
N HIS A 20 9.02 -28.82 -5.84
CA HIS A 20 7.89 -28.52 -6.73
C HIS A 20 7.53 -27.03 -6.67
N ALA A 21 7.66 -26.32 -7.80
CA ALA A 21 7.16 -24.95 -7.94
C ALA A 21 5.72 -24.96 -8.46
N ILE A 22 4.82 -24.31 -7.74
CA ILE A 22 3.41 -24.18 -8.12
C ILE A 22 3.19 -22.76 -8.65
N ARG A 23 3.09 -22.61 -9.97
CA ARG A 23 3.11 -21.30 -10.65
C ARG A 23 1.74 -20.87 -11.13
N ASN A 24 1.32 -19.66 -10.77
CA ASN A 24 0.11 -18.97 -11.23
C ASN A 24 -1.15 -19.86 -11.24
N VAL A 25 -1.31 -20.72 -10.23
CA VAL A 25 -2.52 -21.55 -10.08
C VAL A 25 -3.72 -20.70 -9.68
N SER A 26 -4.91 -21.24 -9.91
CA SER A 26 -6.17 -20.50 -9.70
C SER A 26 -6.44 -20.21 -8.22
N VAL A 27 -7.26 -19.18 -7.96
CA VAL A 27 -7.71 -18.80 -6.61
C VAL A 27 -8.29 -19.98 -5.81
N PRO A 28 -9.20 -20.82 -6.35
CA PRO A 28 -9.67 -21.99 -5.62
C PRO A 28 -8.55 -22.95 -5.21
N GLN A 29 -7.60 -23.23 -6.11
CA GLN A 29 -6.47 -24.10 -5.81
C GLN A 29 -5.58 -23.50 -4.70
N LEU A 30 -5.32 -22.19 -4.72
CA LEU A 30 -4.56 -21.53 -3.64
C LEU A 30 -5.27 -21.63 -2.29
N VAL A 31 -6.60 -21.47 -2.27
CA VAL A 31 -7.42 -21.66 -1.05
C VAL A 31 -7.34 -23.11 -0.57
N GLU A 32 -7.50 -24.09 -1.46
CA GLU A 32 -7.39 -25.52 -1.14
C GLU A 32 -6.02 -25.86 -0.55
N PHE A 33 -4.93 -25.39 -1.17
CA PHE A 33 -3.57 -25.57 -0.66
C PHE A 33 -3.39 -24.93 0.71
N ALA A 34 -3.87 -23.69 0.91
CA ALA A 34 -3.73 -22.99 2.17
C ALA A 34 -4.49 -23.69 3.32
N ILE A 35 -5.67 -24.23 3.04
CA ILE A 35 -6.45 -25.04 4.00
C ILE A 35 -5.75 -26.37 4.28
N ALA A 36 -5.31 -27.09 3.24
CA ALA A 36 -4.62 -28.37 3.39
C ALA A 36 -3.32 -28.26 4.21
N HIS A 37 -2.60 -27.14 4.05
CA HIS A 37 -1.38 -26.84 4.79
C HIS A 37 -1.63 -26.16 6.15
N LYS A 38 -2.90 -25.99 6.56
CA LYS A 38 -3.29 -25.38 7.85
C LYS A 38 -2.72 -23.96 8.03
N GLU A 39 -2.68 -23.19 6.95
CA GLU A 39 -2.12 -21.83 6.97
C GLU A 39 -3.12 -20.79 7.51
N GLY A 40 -4.40 -21.16 7.56
CA GLY A 40 -5.55 -20.34 7.97
C GLY A 40 -6.85 -21.14 7.84
N GLN A 41 -7.99 -20.44 7.80
CA GLN A 41 -9.31 -21.06 7.72
C GLN A 41 -10.31 -20.21 6.91
N LEU A 42 -11.38 -20.81 6.41
CA LEU A 42 -12.48 -20.09 5.76
C LEU A 42 -13.41 -19.46 6.80
N ALA A 43 -13.79 -18.21 6.55
CA ALA A 43 -14.91 -17.54 7.21
C ALA A 43 -16.25 -17.94 6.55
N ALA A 44 -17.36 -17.68 7.23
CA ALA A 44 -18.72 -18.03 6.77
C ALA A 44 -19.09 -17.39 5.42
N ASN A 45 -18.54 -16.23 5.09
CA ASN A 45 -18.70 -15.55 3.79
C ASN A 45 -17.78 -16.11 2.68
N GLY A 46 -16.99 -17.14 2.97
CA GLY A 46 -16.09 -17.80 2.03
C GLY A 46 -14.70 -17.15 1.90
N ALA A 47 -14.44 -16.00 2.53
CA ALA A 47 -13.10 -15.41 2.53
C ALA A 47 -12.11 -16.28 3.31
N PHE A 48 -10.84 -16.30 2.89
CA PHE A 48 -9.78 -17.00 3.61
C PHE A 48 -9.21 -16.10 4.69
N ASN A 49 -9.20 -16.53 5.96
CA ASN A 49 -8.65 -15.78 7.08
C ASN A 49 -7.32 -16.36 7.55
N ALA A 50 -6.28 -15.54 7.58
CA ALA A 50 -4.93 -15.88 8.05
C ALA A 50 -4.57 -15.10 9.31
N ILE A 51 -3.85 -15.72 10.24
CA ILE A 51 -3.30 -15.06 11.43
C ILE A 51 -1.79 -14.88 11.27
N THR A 52 -1.30 -13.65 11.47
CA THR A 52 0.12 -13.26 11.30
C THR A 52 0.79 -12.83 12.60
N ALA A 53 0.09 -12.91 13.73
CA ALA A 53 0.64 -12.63 15.05
C ALA A 53 1.97 -13.42 15.27
N PRO A 54 2.95 -12.83 15.98
CA PRO A 54 2.87 -11.56 16.71
C PRO A 54 3.06 -10.32 15.83
N ARG A 55 3.51 -10.46 14.58
CA ARG A 55 3.71 -9.32 13.65
C ARG A 55 2.43 -9.09 12.85
N THR A 56 1.53 -8.27 13.40
CA THR A 56 0.24 -7.92 12.78
C THR A 56 0.30 -6.62 11.96
N GLY A 57 1.51 -6.14 11.67
CA GLY A 57 1.77 -4.90 10.95
C GLY A 57 3.20 -4.88 10.41
N ARG A 58 3.56 -3.75 9.80
CA ARG A 58 4.90 -3.56 9.24
C ARG A 58 5.97 -3.60 10.33
N SER A 59 7.17 -3.98 9.95
CA SER A 59 8.38 -3.99 10.78
C SER A 59 9.44 -3.01 10.24
N PRO A 60 9.26 -1.67 10.34
CA PRO A 60 10.15 -0.69 9.70
C PRO A 60 11.61 -0.79 10.13
N LYS A 61 11.88 -1.25 11.37
CA LYS A 61 13.24 -1.44 11.90
C LYS A 61 13.95 -2.67 11.32
N ASP A 62 13.20 -3.57 10.68
CA ASP A 62 13.72 -4.77 10.03
C ASP A 62 13.78 -4.61 8.49
N LYS A 63 13.49 -3.41 7.96
CA LYS A 63 13.63 -3.09 6.54
C LYS A 63 15.01 -2.51 6.26
N PHE A 64 15.68 -3.06 5.27
CA PHE A 64 17.01 -2.63 4.85
C PHE A 64 17.12 -2.46 3.32
N ILE A 65 18.07 -1.65 2.89
CA ILE A 65 18.47 -1.53 1.48
C ILE A 65 19.95 -1.87 1.35
N VAL A 66 20.29 -2.77 0.43
CA VAL A 66 21.69 -3.15 0.18
C VAL A 66 22.45 -1.95 -0.37
N ARG A 67 23.59 -1.62 0.24
CA ARG A 67 24.47 -0.53 -0.17
C ARG A 67 25.36 -0.98 -1.34
N SER A 68 24.76 -1.16 -2.52
CA SER A 68 25.47 -1.56 -3.73
C SER A 68 25.03 -0.78 -4.97
N GLY A 69 25.88 -0.85 -6.00
CA GLY A 69 25.62 -0.28 -7.33
C GLY A 69 25.33 1.22 -7.35
N GLU A 70 24.60 1.65 -8.39
CA GLU A 70 24.19 3.05 -8.57
C GLU A 70 23.18 3.51 -7.51
N ALA A 71 22.34 2.59 -7.03
CA ALA A 71 21.35 2.87 -5.99
C ALA A 71 22.01 3.47 -4.75
N ALA A 72 23.17 2.95 -4.33
CA ALA A 72 23.83 3.42 -3.12
C ALA A 72 24.18 4.92 -3.11
N LYS A 73 24.31 5.54 -4.28
CA LYS A 73 24.59 6.98 -4.44
C LYS A 73 23.34 7.86 -4.33
N LEU A 74 22.16 7.27 -4.54
CA LEU A 74 20.88 7.96 -4.65
C LEU A 74 19.97 7.74 -3.43
N ILE A 75 20.14 6.62 -2.72
CA ILE A 75 19.35 6.33 -1.53
C ILE A 75 19.59 7.38 -0.45
N TYR A 76 18.50 7.87 0.12
CA TYR A 76 18.52 8.71 1.31
C TYR A 76 18.66 7.83 2.56
N TRP A 77 19.92 7.60 2.96
CA TRP A 77 20.32 6.66 4.00
C TRP A 77 19.93 7.04 5.44
N GLY A 78 19.42 8.25 5.68
CA GLY A 78 18.96 8.65 7.02
C GLY A 78 17.82 7.76 7.54
N PRO A 79 16.64 7.77 6.90
CA PRO A 79 15.51 6.92 7.28
C PRO A 79 15.58 5.48 6.72
N ASN A 80 16.48 5.20 5.77
CA ASN A 80 16.62 3.89 5.14
C ASN A 80 17.85 3.16 5.69
N ALA A 81 17.64 2.07 6.42
CA ALA A 81 18.75 1.31 7.01
C ALA A 81 19.61 0.63 5.93
N PRO A 82 20.94 0.82 5.94
CA PRO A 82 21.85 0.16 5.02
C PRO A 82 22.01 -1.33 5.37
N PHE A 83 22.29 -2.15 4.36
CA PHE A 83 22.73 -3.53 4.52
C PHE A 83 23.98 -3.76 3.66
N GLU A 84 25.01 -4.38 4.22
CA GLU A 84 26.24 -4.61 3.45
C GLU A 84 26.07 -5.79 2.46
N PRO A 85 26.62 -5.70 1.24
CA PRO A 85 26.44 -6.72 0.21
C PRO A 85 26.86 -8.13 0.63
N GLU A 86 27.94 -8.26 1.39
CA GLU A 86 28.50 -9.55 1.82
C GLU A 86 27.56 -10.26 2.80
N TYR A 87 26.92 -9.49 3.71
CA TYR A 87 25.91 -10.02 4.62
C TYR A 87 24.64 -10.41 3.87
N PHE A 88 24.26 -9.64 2.84
CA PHE A 88 23.13 -10.01 1.97
C PHE A 88 23.39 -11.34 1.27
N ASP A 89 24.56 -11.51 0.66
CA ASP A 89 24.90 -12.73 -0.07
C ASP A 89 24.98 -13.96 0.86
N ALA A 90 25.50 -13.79 2.07
CA ALA A 90 25.53 -14.84 3.08
C ALA A 90 24.12 -15.25 3.55
N LEU A 91 23.26 -14.27 3.85
CA LEU A 91 21.86 -14.52 4.25
C LEU A 91 21.05 -15.12 3.10
N PHE A 92 21.20 -14.59 1.88
CA PHE A 92 20.56 -15.09 0.68
C PHE A 92 20.92 -16.55 0.42
N SER A 93 22.19 -16.92 0.60
CA SER A 93 22.64 -18.32 0.45
C SER A 93 21.99 -19.26 1.49
N ARG A 94 21.77 -18.79 2.72
CA ARG A 94 21.05 -19.56 3.75
C ARG A 94 19.57 -19.70 3.43
N VAL A 95 18.94 -18.65 2.91
CA VAL A 95 17.54 -18.71 2.42
C VAL A 95 17.44 -19.65 1.22
N ALA A 96 18.42 -19.63 0.32
CA ALA A 96 18.48 -20.56 -0.83
C ALA A 96 18.48 -22.02 -0.37
N GLU A 97 19.31 -22.36 0.62
CA GLU A 97 19.34 -23.70 1.19
C GLU A 97 18.04 -24.04 1.91
N TYR A 98 17.45 -23.09 2.63
CA TYR A 98 16.15 -23.27 3.27
C TYR A 98 15.06 -23.64 2.25
N VAL A 99 14.94 -22.95 1.12
CA VAL A 99 13.86 -23.24 0.16
C VAL A 99 14.09 -24.50 -0.68
N ARG A 100 15.30 -25.07 -0.66
CA ARG A 100 15.73 -26.15 -1.57
C ARG A 100 14.82 -27.39 -1.54
N GLN A 101 14.24 -27.73 -0.39
CA GLN A 101 13.40 -28.91 -0.20
C GLN A 101 11.93 -28.58 0.07
N ARG A 102 11.51 -27.34 -0.19
CA ARG A 102 10.16 -26.85 0.09
C ARG A 102 9.39 -26.62 -1.21
N THR A 103 8.09 -26.85 -1.15
CA THR A 103 7.17 -26.39 -2.20
C THR A 103 7.12 -24.87 -2.16
N MET A 104 7.29 -24.23 -3.32
CA MET A 104 7.21 -22.77 -3.44
C MET A 104 6.07 -22.41 -4.39
N TYR A 105 5.25 -21.44 -3.99
CA TYR A 105 4.23 -20.83 -4.82
C TYR A 105 4.82 -19.63 -5.56
N VAL A 106 4.57 -19.56 -6.86
CA VAL A 106 5.11 -18.53 -7.73
C VAL A 106 3.96 -17.75 -8.36
N PHE A 107 3.95 -16.45 -8.18
CA PHE A 107 3.07 -15.52 -8.87
C PHE A 107 3.90 -14.63 -9.79
N ASP A 108 3.68 -14.75 -11.09
CA ASP A 108 4.12 -13.76 -12.06
C ASP A 108 2.98 -12.79 -12.35
N GLY A 109 3.27 -11.50 -12.28
CA GLY A 109 2.32 -10.44 -12.61
C GLY A 109 3.00 -9.10 -12.80
N PHE A 110 2.24 -8.02 -12.60
CA PHE A 110 2.71 -6.66 -12.81
C PHE A 110 2.40 -5.76 -11.62
N CYS A 111 3.26 -4.77 -11.41
CA CYS A 111 3.00 -3.61 -10.58
C CYS A 111 2.99 -2.36 -11.49
N GLY A 112 1.89 -1.61 -11.50
CA GLY A 112 1.64 -0.52 -12.44
C GLY A 112 0.67 -0.92 -13.56
N ALA A 113 -0.45 -0.21 -13.67
CA ALA A 113 -1.48 -0.42 -14.68
C ALA A 113 -1.10 0.11 -16.06
N ASP A 114 -0.33 1.20 -16.12
CA ASP A 114 0.15 1.77 -17.38
C ASP A 114 1.23 0.85 -18.01
N PRO A 115 0.98 0.23 -19.18
CA PRO A 115 1.94 -0.67 -19.82
C PRO A 115 3.31 -0.05 -20.12
N GLN A 116 3.39 1.28 -20.25
CA GLN A 116 4.65 2.00 -20.49
C GLN A 116 5.56 1.99 -19.25
N TYR A 117 4.96 1.99 -18.05
CA TYR A 117 5.67 2.16 -16.78
C TYR A 117 5.60 0.94 -15.86
N ARG A 118 4.75 -0.05 -16.18
CA ARG A 118 4.58 -1.26 -15.38
C ARG A 118 5.88 -2.02 -15.17
N LEU A 119 6.01 -2.60 -13.99
CA LEU A 119 7.11 -3.45 -13.58
C LEU A 119 6.65 -4.92 -13.59
N PRO A 120 7.18 -5.77 -14.48
CA PRO A 120 6.99 -7.21 -14.37
C PRO A 120 7.63 -7.72 -13.07
N ILE A 121 6.82 -8.29 -12.19
CA ILE A 121 7.28 -8.84 -10.91
C ILE A 121 7.08 -10.35 -10.86
N ARG A 122 7.97 -11.03 -10.13
CA ARG A 122 7.81 -12.42 -9.72
C ARG A 122 7.83 -12.49 -8.20
N VAL A 123 6.77 -13.01 -7.60
CA VAL A 123 6.74 -13.30 -6.15
C VAL A 123 6.88 -14.80 -5.96
N LYS A 124 7.88 -15.22 -5.17
CA LYS A 124 8.07 -16.58 -4.72
C LYS A 124 7.80 -16.63 -3.22
N THR A 125 6.87 -17.46 -2.78
CA THR A 125 6.53 -17.61 -1.37
C THR A 125 6.37 -19.06 -0.97
N GLU A 126 6.71 -19.38 0.28
CA GLU A 126 6.52 -20.74 0.81
C GLU A 126 5.07 -21.02 1.27
N LEU A 127 4.24 -19.98 1.42
CA LEU A 127 2.84 -20.11 1.88
C LEU A 127 1.85 -19.90 0.73
N ALA A 128 0.86 -20.78 0.61
CA ALA A 128 -0.18 -20.68 -0.42
C ALA A 128 -1.04 -19.42 -0.24
N TRP A 129 -1.38 -19.05 1.00
CA TRP A 129 -2.19 -17.86 1.26
C TRP A 129 -1.47 -16.55 0.93
N HIS A 130 -0.13 -16.52 1.01
CA HIS A 130 0.65 -15.38 0.52
C HIS A 130 0.60 -15.27 -1.00
N ALA A 131 0.59 -16.41 -1.71
CA ALA A 131 0.37 -16.42 -3.16
C ALA A 131 -1.05 -15.97 -3.53
N LEU A 132 -2.06 -16.36 -2.73
CA LEU A 132 -3.42 -15.85 -2.85
C LEU A 132 -3.49 -14.34 -2.64
N PHE A 133 -2.86 -13.83 -1.58
CA PHE A 133 -2.79 -12.40 -1.30
C PHE A 133 -2.21 -11.60 -2.48
N VAL A 134 -1.06 -12.02 -3.02
CA VAL A 134 -0.45 -11.30 -4.16
C VAL A 134 -1.26 -11.45 -5.45
N HIS A 135 -1.94 -12.57 -5.64
CA HIS A 135 -2.85 -12.76 -6.78
C HIS A 135 -4.01 -11.76 -6.73
N GLN A 136 -4.57 -11.50 -5.55
CA GLN A 136 -5.63 -10.50 -5.40
C GLN A 136 -5.10 -9.08 -5.52
N LEU A 137 -3.91 -8.82 -4.97
CA LEU A 137 -3.39 -7.48 -4.84
C LEU A 137 -2.71 -6.93 -6.09
N PHE A 138 -1.88 -7.71 -6.79
CA PHE A 138 -1.15 -7.23 -7.96
C PHE A 138 -1.92 -7.48 -9.27
N ILE A 139 -1.46 -6.84 -10.34
CA ILE A 139 -2.09 -6.94 -11.65
C ILE A 139 -1.78 -8.31 -12.24
N ARG A 140 -2.85 -9.04 -12.54
CA ARG A 140 -2.81 -10.40 -13.08
C ARG A 140 -2.53 -10.33 -14.59
N PRO A 141 -1.54 -11.09 -15.11
CA PRO A 141 -1.28 -11.12 -16.53
C PRO A 141 -2.38 -11.89 -17.26
N THR A 142 -2.64 -11.52 -18.51
CA THR A 142 -3.37 -12.40 -19.44
C THR A 142 -2.57 -13.67 -19.72
N ARG A 143 -3.23 -14.68 -20.30
CA ARG A 143 -2.54 -15.93 -20.70
C ARG A 143 -1.40 -15.69 -21.68
N GLU A 144 -1.53 -14.70 -22.55
CA GLU A 144 -0.50 -14.33 -23.52
C GLU A 144 0.68 -13.63 -22.84
N GLU A 145 0.40 -12.62 -22.01
CA GLU A 145 1.44 -11.92 -21.25
C GLU A 145 2.22 -12.86 -20.32
N LEU A 146 1.56 -13.88 -19.75
CA LEU A 146 2.21 -14.85 -18.89
C LEU A 146 3.22 -15.71 -19.67
N ARG A 147 2.97 -16.04 -20.94
CA ARG A 147 3.90 -16.81 -21.79
C ARG A 147 5.19 -16.03 -22.09
N SER A 148 5.08 -14.73 -22.30
CA SER A 148 6.22 -13.83 -22.56
C SER A 148 6.73 -13.12 -21.31
N HIS A 149 6.22 -13.44 -20.12
CA HIS A 149 6.59 -12.74 -18.88
C HIS A 149 8.07 -12.93 -18.58
N ARG A 150 8.75 -11.81 -18.28
CA ARG A 150 10.15 -11.76 -17.86
C ARG A 150 10.24 -10.86 -16.63
N PRO A 151 10.51 -11.41 -15.43
CA PRO A 151 10.51 -10.61 -14.22
C PRO A 151 11.65 -9.59 -14.25
N SER A 152 11.30 -8.33 -14.00
CA SER A 152 12.25 -7.24 -13.79
C SER A 152 12.59 -7.03 -12.31
N PHE A 153 11.79 -7.59 -11.39
CA PHE A 153 12.10 -7.65 -9.97
C PHE A 153 11.52 -8.93 -9.37
N THR A 154 12.25 -9.55 -8.45
CA THR A 154 11.79 -10.78 -7.78
C THR A 154 11.63 -10.54 -6.28
N VAL A 155 10.47 -10.87 -5.72
CA VAL A 155 10.25 -10.93 -4.27
C VAL A 155 10.34 -12.38 -3.82
N ILE A 156 11.12 -12.65 -2.79
CA ILE A 156 11.23 -13.96 -2.15
C ILE A 156 10.75 -13.81 -0.71
N CYS A 157 9.62 -14.41 -0.38
CA CYS A 157 8.99 -14.34 0.93
C CYS A 157 9.00 -15.71 1.61
N VAL A 158 9.79 -15.83 2.66
CA VAL A 158 9.98 -17.05 3.45
C VAL A 158 9.75 -16.76 4.94
N PRO A 159 8.50 -16.44 5.34
CA PRO A 159 8.15 -16.10 6.72
C PRO A 159 8.66 -17.09 7.79
N GLY A 160 8.80 -18.36 7.44
CA GLY A 160 9.31 -19.43 8.30
C GLY A 160 10.82 -19.43 8.49
N PHE A 161 11.58 -18.75 7.63
CA PHE A 161 13.02 -18.53 7.85
C PHE A 161 13.21 -17.34 8.79
N ARG A 162 13.89 -17.56 9.92
CA ARG A 162 14.20 -16.53 10.91
C ARG A 162 15.68 -16.19 10.87
N ALA A 163 15.99 -14.90 10.77
CA ALA A 163 17.35 -14.41 10.90
C ALA A 163 17.86 -14.56 12.35
N ARG A 164 19.18 -14.58 12.50
CA ARG A 164 19.88 -14.47 13.78
C ARG A 164 20.62 -13.13 13.79
N PRO A 165 20.17 -12.11 14.54
CA PRO A 165 20.72 -10.75 14.50
C PRO A 165 22.26 -10.69 14.54
N GLU A 166 22.87 -11.43 15.45
CA GLU A 166 24.32 -11.41 15.66
C GLU A 166 25.12 -12.01 14.49
N ARG A 167 24.49 -12.91 13.72
CA ARG A 167 25.11 -13.59 12.57
C ARG A 167 24.76 -12.92 11.25
N ASP A 168 23.51 -12.53 11.11
CA ASP A 168 22.92 -12.06 9.85
C ASP A 168 22.93 -10.53 9.74
N HIS A 169 23.37 -9.82 10.79
CA HIS A 169 23.41 -8.35 10.84
C HIS A 169 22.03 -7.71 10.62
N THR A 170 20.99 -8.39 11.07
CA THR A 170 19.61 -7.89 11.11
C THR A 170 19.28 -7.29 12.47
N ASN A 171 18.23 -6.48 12.53
CA ASN A 171 17.76 -5.87 13.79
C ASN A 171 17.02 -6.89 14.69
N SER A 172 16.28 -7.82 14.09
CA SER A 172 15.59 -8.90 14.80
C SER A 172 15.61 -10.20 13.98
N ASP A 173 14.76 -11.17 14.35
CA ASP A 173 14.57 -12.40 13.59
C ASP A 173 13.83 -12.21 12.26
N ALA A 174 13.24 -11.02 12.04
CA ALA A 174 12.65 -10.61 10.77
C ALA A 174 13.60 -9.75 9.93
N PHE A 175 13.38 -9.77 8.61
CA PHE A 175 14.13 -8.96 7.65
C PHE A 175 13.32 -8.72 6.38
N ILE A 176 13.42 -7.52 5.84
CA ILE A 176 12.86 -7.08 4.56
C ILE A 176 13.97 -6.33 3.82
N ILE A 177 14.72 -7.02 2.98
CA ILE A 177 15.94 -6.46 2.38
C ILE A 177 15.74 -6.25 0.89
N ILE A 178 15.91 -5.01 0.41
CA ILE A 178 15.83 -4.66 -1.00
C ILE A 178 17.24 -4.55 -1.57
N ASN A 179 17.53 -5.32 -2.61
CA ASN A 179 18.76 -5.22 -3.39
C ASN A 179 18.42 -4.77 -4.82
N TYR A 180 18.66 -3.49 -5.11
CA TYR A 180 18.35 -2.89 -6.41
C TYR A 180 19.24 -3.40 -7.55
N GLU A 181 20.50 -3.70 -7.26
CA GLU A 181 21.47 -4.20 -8.25
C GLU A 181 21.11 -5.62 -8.69
N ARG A 182 20.78 -6.49 -7.73
CA ARG A 182 20.31 -7.87 -8.00
C ARG A 182 18.82 -7.94 -8.35
N ARG A 183 18.08 -6.82 -8.25
CA ARG A 183 16.63 -6.73 -8.47
C ARG A 183 15.80 -7.72 -7.64
N ILE A 184 16.16 -7.84 -6.36
CA ILE A 184 15.55 -8.78 -5.41
C ILE A 184 15.01 -8.04 -4.18
N VAL A 185 13.83 -8.43 -3.71
CA VAL A 185 13.39 -8.23 -2.33
C VAL A 185 13.44 -9.58 -1.61
N LEU A 186 14.08 -9.63 -0.44
CA LEU A 186 14.17 -10.82 0.40
C LEU A 186 13.44 -10.57 1.73
N ILE A 187 12.42 -11.36 2.03
CA ILE A 187 11.55 -11.22 3.21
C ILE A 187 11.59 -12.53 4.02
N GLY A 188 11.81 -12.43 5.33
CA GLY A 188 11.69 -13.56 6.26
C GLY A 188 11.38 -13.14 7.70
N GLY A 189 11.02 -14.10 8.54
CA GLY A 189 10.69 -13.92 9.96
C GLY A 189 9.40 -13.13 10.24
N THR A 190 8.64 -12.78 9.21
CA THR A 190 7.35 -12.08 9.31
C THR A 190 6.33 -12.65 8.35
N ARG A 191 5.12 -12.92 8.87
CA ARG A 191 3.96 -13.39 8.08
C ARG A 191 3.09 -12.25 7.56
N TYR A 192 3.31 -11.01 7.99
CA TYR A 192 2.48 -9.87 7.60
C TYR A 192 2.57 -9.63 6.09
N ALA A 193 1.46 -9.84 5.37
CA ALA A 193 1.44 -9.81 3.91
C ALA A 193 1.74 -8.43 3.33
N GLY A 194 1.46 -7.36 4.09
CA GLY A 194 1.76 -5.99 3.71
C GLY A 194 3.25 -5.70 3.45
N GLU A 195 4.19 -6.54 3.93
CA GLU A 195 5.61 -6.39 3.58
C GLU A 195 5.88 -6.72 2.10
N ILE A 196 5.15 -7.67 1.52
CA ILE A 196 5.25 -7.98 0.09
C ILE A 196 4.78 -6.78 -0.74
N LYS A 197 3.61 -6.24 -0.41
CA LYS A 197 3.05 -5.02 -1.04
C LYS A 197 4.02 -3.85 -0.96
N LYS A 198 4.38 -3.45 0.26
CA LYS A 198 5.10 -2.19 0.51
C LYS A 198 6.59 -2.24 0.12
N SER A 199 7.18 -3.43 0.05
CA SER A 199 8.52 -3.57 -0.53
C SER A 199 8.51 -3.32 -2.05
N VAL A 200 7.53 -3.85 -2.79
CA VAL A 200 7.34 -3.53 -4.22
C VAL A 200 7.02 -2.04 -4.40
N PHE A 201 6.18 -1.47 -3.55
CA PHE A 201 5.93 -0.02 -3.57
C PHE A 201 7.21 0.80 -3.36
N THR A 202 8.07 0.39 -2.42
CA THR A 202 9.38 1.03 -2.20
C THR A 202 10.24 0.95 -3.47
N VAL A 203 10.22 -0.19 -4.16
CA VAL A 203 10.92 -0.35 -5.44
C VAL A 203 10.38 0.61 -6.50
N MET A 204 9.06 0.75 -6.61
CA MET A 204 8.44 1.72 -7.52
C MET A 204 8.82 3.16 -7.16
N ASN A 205 8.88 3.49 -5.86
CA ASN A 205 9.32 4.80 -5.39
C ASN A 205 10.78 5.14 -5.76
N TYR A 206 11.62 4.14 -6.01
CA TYR A 206 12.99 4.34 -6.53
C TYR A 206 13.03 4.44 -8.06
N LEU A 207 12.33 3.54 -8.75
CA LEU A 207 12.44 3.38 -10.20
C LEU A 207 11.69 4.47 -10.99
N LEU A 208 10.51 4.87 -10.53
CA LEU A 208 9.62 5.76 -11.29
C LEU A 208 10.07 7.23 -11.36
N PRO A 209 10.61 7.84 -10.28
CA PRO A 209 11.14 9.20 -10.38
C PRO A 209 12.21 9.34 -11.47
N ARG A 210 13.04 8.31 -11.66
CA ARG A 210 14.07 8.26 -12.72
C ARG A 210 13.48 8.20 -14.14
N LYS A 211 12.19 7.86 -14.26
CA LYS A 211 11.41 7.86 -15.51
C LYS A 211 10.47 9.06 -15.61
N GLY A 212 10.60 10.06 -14.73
CA GLY A 212 9.75 11.24 -14.70
C GLY A 212 8.32 10.99 -14.19
N VAL A 213 8.05 9.82 -13.60
CA VAL A 213 6.73 9.48 -13.03
C VAL A 213 6.76 9.72 -11.54
N LEU A 214 5.81 10.49 -11.02
CA LEU A 214 5.67 10.73 -9.58
C LEU A 214 4.95 9.54 -8.93
N PRO A 215 5.62 8.71 -8.11
CA PRO A 215 4.96 7.69 -7.31
C PRO A 215 4.31 8.34 -6.08
N MET A 216 3.13 7.87 -5.71
CA MET A 216 2.26 8.51 -4.73
C MET A 216 1.66 7.46 -3.80
N HIS A 217 1.63 7.79 -2.50
CA HIS A 217 0.90 7.04 -1.49
C HIS A 217 -0.45 7.73 -1.24
N CYS A 218 -1.40 7.45 -2.11
CA CYS A 218 -2.72 8.07 -2.11
C CYS A 218 -3.76 7.08 -2.64
N SER A 219 -5.03 7.32 -2.33
CA SER A 219 -6.12 6.74 -3.12
C SER A 219 -6.47 7.66 -4.28
N ALA A 220 -7.05 7.11 -5.35
CA ALA A 220 -7.51 7.88 -6.48
C ALA A 220 -8.89 7.40 -6.96
N ASN A 221 -9.75 8.34 -7.37
CA ASN A 221 -11.03 8.04 -7.99
C ASN A 221 -11.33 9.02 -9.13
N MET A 222 -12.32 8.66 -9.95
CA MET A 222 -12.70 9.36 -11.16
C MET A 222 -14.21 9.59 -11.21
N GLY A 223 -14.62 10.81 -11.52
CA GLY A 223 -16.03 11.12 -11.75
C GLY A 223 -16.55 10.58 -13.09
N GLU A 224 -17.84 10.77 -13.35
CA GLU A 224 -18.46 10.37 -14.62
C GLU A 224 -17.86 11.14 -15.81
N ALA A 225 -17.53 12.43 -15.61
CA ALA A 225 -16.92 13.29 -16.62
C ALA A 225 -15.43 13.01 -16.86
N GLY A 226 -14.83 12.07 -16.11
CA GLY A 226 -13.41 11.73 -16.21
C GLY A 226 -12.49 12.59 -15.34
N ASP A 227 -13.04 13.45 -14.49
CA ASP A 227 -12.29 14.27 -13.53
C ASP A 227 -11.66 13.38 -12.46
N VAL A 228 -10.33 13.47 -12.29
CA VAL A 228 -9.59 12.63 -11.35
C VAL A 228 -9.29 13.39 -10.06
N ALA A 229 -9.38 12.69 -8.93
CA ALA A 229 -9.01 13.22 -7.62
C ALA A 229 -8.04 12.28 -6.90
N LEU A 230 -7.03 12.87 -6.24
CA LEU A 230 -6.05 12.17 -5.42
C LEU A 230 -6.28 12.50 -3.95
N PHE A 231 -6.20 11.49 -3.07
CA PHE A 231 -6.35 11.68 -1.62
C PHE A 231 -5.13 11.12 -0.90
N PHE A 232 -4.27 12.01 -0.41
CA PHE A 232 -3.13 11.68 0.43
C PHE A 232 -3.53 11.71 1.91
N GLY A 233 -2.84 10.93 2.73
CA GLY A 233 -3.08 10.87 4.17
C GLY A 233 -2.45 9.62 4.77
N LEU A 234 -2.26 9.59 6.08
CA LEU A 234 -1.76 8.38 6.74
C LEU A 234 -2.90 7.39 7.04
N SER A 235 -2.55 6.28 7.69
CA SER A 235 -3.55 5.33 8.17
C SER A 235 -4.50 6.03 9.16
N GLY A 236 -5.81 5.79 9.04
CA GLY A 236 -6.81 6.37 9.95
C GLY A 236 -7.27 7.80 9.64
N THR A 237 -6.71 8.48 8.62
CA THR A 237 -7.14 9.83 8.20
C THR A 237 -8.31 9.83 7.21
N GLY A 238 -8.85 8.65 6.86
CA GLY A 238 -10.04 8.52 6.02
C GLY A 238 -9.80 8.33 4.52
N LYS A 239 -8.57 8.12 4.02
CA LYS A 239 -8.29 7.91 2.58
C LYS A 239 -9.24 6.89 1.92
N THR A 240 -9.31 5.67 2.43
CA THR A 240 -10.13 4.59 1.87
C THR A 240 -11.62 4.93 1.97
N THR A 241 -12.07 5.39 3.13
CA THR A 241 -13.48 5.77 3.38
C THR A 241 -13.97 6.92 2.49
N LEU A 242 -13.09 7.87 2.17
CA LEU A 242 -13.42 9.08 1.40
C LEU A 242 -13.20 8.91 -0.11
N SER A 243 -12.36 7.96 -0.53
CA SER A 243 -12.21 7.58 -1.94
C SER A 243 -13.27 6.59 -2.42
N ALA A 244 -13.79 5.76 -1.51
CA ALA A 244 -14.97 4.92 -1.71
C ALA A 244 -16.26 5.78 -1.66
N ASP A 245 -16.45 6.56 -2.72
CA ASP A 245 -17.63 7.38 -2.94
C ASP A 245 -18.51 6.70 -4.01
N PRO A 246 -19.77 6.33 -3.70
CA PRO A 246 -20.67 5.71 -4.68
C PRO A 246 -20.88 6.53 -5.96
N ALA A 247 -20.70 7.86 -5.91
CA ALA A 247 -20.82 8.74 -7.07
C ALA A 247 -19.56 8.77 -7.95
N ARG A 248 -18.49 8.05 -7.56
CA ARG A 248 -17.20 8.06 -8.25
C ARG A 248 -16.66 6.65 -8.41
N ARG A 249 -15.85 6.48 -9.45
CA ARG A 249 -15.25 5.20 -9.82
C ARG A 249 -13.85 5.10 -9.23
N LEU A 250 -13.59 4.08 -8.42
CA LEU A 250 -12.29 3.87 -7.77
C LEU A 250 -11.22 3.52 -8.82
N ILE A 251 -10.12 4.26 -8.86
CA ILE A 251 -8.93 3.90 -9.65
C ILE A 251 -8.03 2.95 -8.84
N GLY A 252 -7.85 3.25 -7.55
CA GLY A 252 -7.13 2.42 -6.59
C GLY A 252 -7.13 3.06 -5.19
N ASP A 253 -6.85 2.30 -4.15
CA ASP A 253 -7.01 2.72 -2.75
C ASP A 253 -5.73 3.23 -2.07
N ASP A 254 -4.54 3.03 -2.66
CA ASP A 254 -3.31 3.23 -1.87
C ASP A 254 -2.03 3.65 -2.63
N GLU A 255 -1.80 3.14 -3.85
CA GLU A 255 -0.52 3.32 -4.56
C GLU A 255 -0.71 3.69 -6.04
N HIS A 256 -0.24 4.89 -6.44
CA HIS A 256 -0.41 5.39 -7.81
C HIS A 256 0.84 6.03 -8.37
N GLY A 257 0.92 6.11 -9.69
CA GLY A 257 1.88 6.92 -10.43
C GLY A 257 1.19 8.05 -11.17
N TRP A 258 1.79 9.23 -11.20
CA TRP A 258 1.39 10.34 -12.07
C TRP A 258 2.46 10.57 -13.14
N SER A 259 2.19 10.08 -14.35
CA SER A 259 3.03 10.22 -15.53
C SER A 259 2.61 11.42 -16.38
N ASP A 260 3.23 11.58 -17.55
CA ASP A 260 2.79 12.56 -18.55
C ASP A 260 1.44 12.22 -19.20
N ASN A 261 0.94 10.99 -19.03
CA ASN A 261 -0.34 10.54 -19.61
C ASN A 261 -1.52 10.61 -18.62
N GLY A 262 -1.24 10.71 -17.31
CA GLY A 262 -2.29 10.68 -16.29
C GLY A 262 -1.88 9.93 -15.02
N VAL A 263 -2.89 9.48 -14.30
CA VAL A 263 -2.75 8.71 -13.05
C VAL A 263 -3.00 7.23 -13.34
N PHE A 264 -2.19 6.36 -12.76
CA PHE A 264 -2.41 4.92 -12.86
C PHE A 264 -2.15 4.21 -11.53
N ASN A 265 -2.97 3.20 -11.22
CA ASN A 265 -2.82 2.36 -10.05
C ASN A 265 -1.58 1.45 -10.19
N PHE A 266 -0.89 1.19 -9.09
CA PHE A 266 0.18 0.19 -9.05
C PHE A 266 -0.35 -1.23 -8.85
N GLU A 267 -1.58 -1.35 -8.36
CA GLU A 267 -2.17 -2.58 -7.85
C GLU A 267 -3.32 -3.07 -8.75
N GLY A 268 -3.66 -4.35 -8.63
CA GLY A 268 -4.83 -5.01 -9.23
C GLY A 268 -5.90 -5.38 -8.19
N GLY A 269 -5.78 -4.83 -6.98
CA GLY A 269 -6.64 -5.07 -5.83
C GLY A 269 -6.50 -3.98 -4.77
N CYS A 270 -7.17 -4.19 -3.65
CA CYS A 270 -7.13 -3.30 -2.48
C CYS A 270 -6.65 -4.05 -1.25
N TYR A 271 -6.11 -3.32 -0.26
CA TYR A 271 -5.73 -3.87 1.04
C TYR A 271 -6.35 -3.09 2.20
N ALA A 272 -7.67 -3.18 2.28
CA ALA A 272 -8.50 -2.40 3.17
C ALA A 272 -8.30 -2.77 4.64
N LYS A 273 -8.45 -1.77 5.52
CA LYS A 273 -8.61 -1.98 6.96
C LYS A 273 -10.06 -2.36 7.24
N VAL A 274 -10.29 -3.39 8.05
CA VAL A 274 -11.66 -3.89 8.31
C VAL A 274 -12.10 -3.79 9.77
N ILE A 275 -11.30 -3.19 10.66
CA ILE A 275 -11.73 -2.94 12.03
C ILE A 275 -12.90 -1.93 12.04
N GLY A 276 -13.97 -2.25 12.76
CA GLY A 276 -15.20 -1.47 12.83
C GLY A 276 -16.02 -1.42 11.53
N LEU A 277 -15.71 -2.29 10.56
CA LEU A 277 -16.41 -2.34 9.27
C LEU A 277 -17.88 -2.77 9.48
N THR A 278 -18.79 -1.99 8.91
CA THR A 278 -20.21 -2.37 8.79
C THR A 278 -20.68 -2.12 7.37
N ARG A 279 -21.69 -2.89 6.93
CA ARG A 279 -22.23 -2.78 5.58
C ARG A 279 -22.87 -1.41 5.33
N GLU A 280 -23.45 -0.79 6.36
CA GLU A 280 -24.11 0.51 6.29
C GLU A 280 -23.12 1.65 6.02
N LYS A 281 -21.91 1.57 6.61
CA LYS A 281 -20.89 2.62 6.47
C LYS A 281 -20.07 2.47 5.19
N GLU A 282 -19.72 1.24 4.82
CA GLU A 282 -18.78 0.94 3.73
C GLU A 282 -19.25 -0.29 2.93
N PRO A 283 -20.41 -0.20 2.23
CA PRO A 283 -21.06 -1.35 1.58
C PRO A 283 -20.19 -2.02 0.52
N GLN A 284 -19.47 -1.26 -0.30
CA GLN A 284 -18.61 -1.81 -1.35
C GLN A 284 -17.47 -2.66 -0.78
N ILE A 285 -16.88 -2.23 0.34
CA ILE A 285 -15.80 -2.97 0.99
C ILE A 285 -16.37 -4.21 1.66
N TYR A 286 -17.49 -4.08 2.38
CA TYR A 286 -18.16 -5.22 3.02
C TYR A 286 -18.54 -6.32 2.00
N ASP A 287 -19.15 -5.92 0.88
CA ASP A 287 -19.62 -6.85 -0.16
C ASP A 287 -18.46 -7.46 -0.98
N ALA A 288 -17.29 -6.83 -0.98
CA ALA A 288 -16.06 -7.40 -1.53
C ALA A 288 -15.48 -8.54 -0.67
N ILE A 289 -15.89 -8.69 0.60
CA ILE A 289 -15.40 -9.77 1.46
C ILE A 289 -16.22 -11.03 1.21
N ARG A 290 -15.78 -11.79 0.21
CA ARG A 290 -16.38 -13.05 -0.24
C ARG A 290 -15.30 -14.05 -0.66
N PHE A 291 -15.68 -15.21 -1.16
CA PHE A 291 -14.74 -16.22 -1.66
C PHE A 291 -13.66 -15.63 -2.55
N GLY A 292 -12.40 -15.95 -2.26
CA GLY A 292 -11.21 -15.40 -2.91
C GLY A 292 -10.58 -14.22 -2.17
N ALA A 293 -11.33 -13.44 -1.39
CA ALA A 293 -10.76 -12.42 -0.52
C ALA A 293 -9.92 -13.04 0.60
N VAL A 294 -8.93 -12.31 1.09
CA VAL A 294 -8.01 -12.72 2.16
C VAL A 294 -8.19 -11.79 3.35
N LEU A 295 -8.81 -12.27 4.42
CA LEU A 295 -8.82 -11.62 5.73
C LEU A 295 -7.48 -11.88 6.44
N GLU A 296 -6.97 -10.88 7.14
CA GLU A 296 -5.75 -10.97 7.93
C GLU A 296 -6.04 -10.51 9.37
N ASN A 297 -5.81 -11.41 10.33
CA ASN A 297 -5.98 -11.21 11.77
C ASN A 297 -7.41 -10.90 12.25
N VAL A 298 -8.42 -11.22 11.45
CA VAL A 298 -9.83 -11.02 11.85
C VAL A 298 -10.27 -12.14 12.79
N VAL A 299 -10.92 -11.79 13.89
CA VAL A 299 -11.51 -12.78 14.80
C VAL A 299 -12.77 -13.34 14.15
N LEU A 300 -12.95 -14.65 14.26
CA LEU A 300 -14.17 -15.32 13.80
C LEU A 300 -14.91 -15.89 15.02
N ASP A 301 -16.24 -15.82 15.00
CA ASP A 301 -17.09 -16.46 16.02
C ASP A 301 -17.15 -18.00 15.86
N ASP A 302 -17.95 -18.66 16.68
CA ASP A 302 -18.10 -20.13 16.69
C ASP A 302 -18.69 -20.67 15.36
N GLU A 303 -19.54 -19.88 14.69
CA GLU A 303 -20.09 -20.15 13.35
C GLU A 303 -19.16 -19.66 12.21
N ARG A 304 -18.00 -19.10 12.55
CA ARG A 304 -17.00 -18.52 11.66
C ARG A 304 -17.42 -17.23 10.94
N ASN A 305 -18.41 -16.51 11.44
CA ASN A 305 -18.67 -15.16 10.96
C ASN A 305 -17.53 -14.23 11.39
N PRO A 306 -17.05 -13.35 10.50
CA PRO A 306 -16.08 -12.34 10.88
C PRO A 306 -16.65 -11.34 11.88
N ASP A 307 -16.00 -11.20 13.05
CA ASP A 307 -16.23 -10.09 13.96
C ASP A 307 -15.27 -8.95 13.62
N TYR A 308 -15.78 -7.97 12.88
CA TYR A 308 -15.01 -6.78 12.50
C TYR A 308 -14.82 -5.80 13.65
N SER A 309 -15.52 -5.94 14.77
CA SER A 309 -15.38 -5.07 15.94
C SER A 309 -14.29 -5.54 16.91
N ASP A 310 -13.95 -6.82 16.87
CA ASP A 310 -12.97 -7.41 17.76
C ASP A 310 -11.52 -7.11 17.33
N ASN A 311 -10.76 -6.50 18.24
CA ASN A 311 -9.35 -6.16 18.09
C ASN A 311 -8.42 -7.02 18.96
N PHE A 312 -8.88 -8.15 19.49
CA PHE A 312 -8.14 -9.04 20.39
C PHE A 312 -6.75 -9.40 19.86
N ILE A 313 -6.64 -9.68 18.56
CA ILE A 313 -5.36 -9.93 17.90
C ILE A 313 -4.67 -8.60 17.57
N THR A 314 -5.40 -7.68 16.94
CA THR A 314 -4.86 -6.37 16.53
C THR A 314 -5.98 -5.41 16.10
N GLU A 315 -5.73 -4.11 16.21
CA GLU A 315 -6.54 -3.07 15.55
C GLU A 315 -6.25 -2.94 14.05
N ASN A 316 -5.18 -3.57 13.54
CA ASN A 316 -4.81 -3.55 12.13
C ASN A 316 -5.35 -4.79 11.38
N THR A 317 -6.61 -5.15 11.61
CA THR A 317 -7.26 -6.19 10.81
C THR A 317 -7.42 -5.73 9.36
N ARG A 318 -7.18 -6.64 8.42
CA ARG A 318 -7.13 -6.31 6.99
C ARG A 318 -7.94 -7.25 6.13
N CYS A 319 -8.28 -6.80 4.93
CA CYS A 319 -8.78 -7.64 3.86
C CYS A 319 -8.13 -7.27 2.52
N ALA A 320 -7.57 -8.27 1.83
CA ALA A 320 -7.12 -8.14 0.44
C ALA A 320 -8.15 -8.76 -0.51
N TYR A 321 -8.55 -8.02 -1.53
CA TYR A 321 -9.47 -8.48 -2.57
C TYR A 321 -9.11 -7.83 -3.90
N PRO A 322 -9.44 -8.48 -5.03
CA PRO A 322 -9.15 -7.93 -6.35
C PRO A 322 -10.06 -6.72 -6.63
N ILE A 323 -9.57 -5.78 -7.43
CA ILE A 323 -10.24 -4.49 -7.66
C ILE A 323 -11.60 -4.65 -8.34
N ASP A 324 -11.77 -5.74 -9.10
CA ASP A 324 -13.02 -6.13 -9.76
C ASP A 324 -14.12 -6.60 -8.79
N TYR A 325 -13.84 -6.71 -7.48
CA TYR A 325 -14.86 -6.90 -6.45
C TYR A 325 -15.51 -5.58 -6.03
N ILE A 326 -14.89 -4.45 -6.33
CA ILE A 326 -15.49 -3.13 -6.12
C ILE A 326 -16.33 -2.78 -7.34
N GLU A 327 -17.64 -2.63 -7.12
CA GLU A 327 -18.56 -2.21 -8.18
C GLU A 327 -18.17 -0.85 -8.75
N ASN A 328 -18.23 -0.71 -10.09
CA ASN A 328 -17.87 0.50 -10.83
C ASN A 328 -16.41 0.95 -10.67
N ALA A 329 -15.49 0.08 -10.24
CA ALA A 329 -14.07 0.39 -10.29
C ALA A 329 -13.58 0.64 -11.73
N VAL A 330 -12.57 1.48 -11.88
CA VAL A 330 -11.89 1.75 -13.14
C VAL A 330 -10.92 0.62 -13.40
N ILE A 331 -11.16 -0.18 -14.45
CA ILE A 331 -10.27 -1.27 -14.89
C ILE A 331 -9.71 -0.88 -16.27
N PRO A 332 -8.37 -0.84 -16.48
CA PRO A 332 -7.30 -1.41 -15.65
C PRO A 332 -6.76 -0.50 -14.52
N GLY A 333 -7.46 0.57 -14.13
CA GLY A 333 -7.00 1.49 -13.08
C GLY A 333 -6.13 2.63 -13.64
N ILE A 334 -6.53 3.19 -14.78
CA ILE A 334 -5.88 4.35 -15.41
C ILE A 334 -6.92 5.48 -15.52
N GLY A 335 -6.53 6.69 -15.15
CA GLY A 335 -7.31 7.92 -15.29
C GLY A 335 -6.48 9.05 -15.89
N GLY A 336 -7.15 10.16 -16.24
CA GLY A 336 -6.49 11.36 -16.74
C GLY A 336 -5.66 12.09 -15.67
N HIS A 337 -5.28 13.34 -15.97
CA HIS A 337 -4.64 14.20 -14.98
C HIS A 337 -5.64 14.61 -13.88
N PRO A 338 -5.21 14.67 -12.61
CA PRO A 338 -6.05 15.06 -11.51
C PRO A 338 -6.41 16.55 -11.60
N ASN A 339 -7.69 16.85 -11.38
CA ASN A 339 -8.17 18.21 -11.16
C ASN A 339 -7.92 18.62 -9.71
N HIS A 340 -7.99 17.67 -8.78
CA HIS A 340 -7.90 17.90 -7.35
C HIS A 340 -6.87 16.97 -6.68
N VAL A 341 -6.01 17.57 -5.86
CA VAL A 341 -5.11 16.88 -4.93
C VAL A 341 -5.51 17.24 -3.51
N ILE A 342 -5.93 16.25 -2.73
CA ILE A 342 -6.46 16.45 -1.38
C ILE A 342 -5.48 15.86 -0.37
N PHE A 343 -5.05 16.65 0.59
CA PHE A 343 -4.28 16.23 1.76
C PHE A 343 -5.22 16.08 2.95
N LEU A 344 -5.41 14.84 3.40
CA LEU A 344 -6.17 14.50 4.59
C LEU A 344 -5.26 14.52 5.81
N THR A 345 -5.57 15.39 6.76
CA THR A 345 -4.90 15.46 8.06
C THR A 345 -5.93 15.23 9.16
N ALA A 346 -5.57 14.50 10.21
CA ALA A 346 -6.37 14.44 11.43
C ALA A 346 -5.70 15.31 12.49
N ASP A 347 -5.90 16.62 12.44
CA ASP A 347 -5.30 17.56 13.39
C ASP A 347 -5.96 17.41 14.77
N ALA A 348 -5.20 16.92 15.76
CA ALA A 348 -5.69 16.78 17.13
C ALA A 348 -5.51 18.05 17.98
N THR A 349 -4.83 19.07 17.45
CA THR A 349 -4.65 20.35 18.13
C THR A 349 -5.83 21.29 17.94
N GLY A 350 -6.66 21.04 16.92
CA GLY A 350 -7.86 21.83 16.63
C GLY A 350 -7.57 23.19 16.02
N VAL A 351 -6.40 23.35 15.40
CA VAL A 351 -5.90 24.62 14.84
C VAL A 351 -6.20 24.70 13.35
N MET A 352 -6.12 23.58 12.61
CA MET A 352 -6.33 23.57 11.16
C MET A 352 -7.82 23.75 10.80
N PRO A 353 -8.13 24.59 9.78
CA PRO A 353 -9.50 24.75 9.31
C PRO A 353 -10.05 23.44 8.72
N PRO A 354 -11.38 23.25 8.67
CA PRO A 354 -11.99 22.07 8.06
C PRO A 354 -11.56 21.85 6.60
N VAL A 355 -11.39 22.94 5.84
CA VAL A 355 -10.94 22.94 4.45
C VAL A 355 -10.12 24.20 4.15
N ALA A 356 -9.06 24.02 3.37
CA ALA A 356 -8.18 25.09 2.92
C ALA A 356 -7.72 24.81 1.48
N LYS A 357 -7.72 25.85 0.63
CA LYS A 357 -7.06 25.82 -0.68
C LYS A 357 -5.60 26.25 -0.49
N LEU A 358 -4.69 25.43 -1.03
CA LEU A 358 -3.26 25.65 -0.93
C LEU A 358 -2.70 26.25 -2.22
N THR A 359 -1.78 27.18 -2.09
CA THR A 359 -0.89 27.59 -3.18
C THR A 359 0.12 26.48 -3.50
N GLU A 360 0.79 26.52 -4.67
CA GLU A 360 1.83 25.53 -5.03
C GLU A 360 2.93 25.41 -3.94
N PRO A 361 3.53 26.51 -3.42
CA PRO A 361 4.52 26.42 -2.35
C PRO A 361 3.96 25.82 -1.05
N GLN A 362 2.73 26.16 -0.67
CA GLN A 362 2.07 25.57 0.50
C GLN A 362 1.80 24.08 0.28
N ALA A 363 1.37 23.67 -0.91
CA ALA A 363 1.16 22.28 -1.25
C ALA A 363 2.46 21.48 -1.12
N MET A 364 3.57 21.98 -1.69
CA MET A 364 4.88 21.35 -1.56
C MET A 364 5.34 21.28 -0.09
N TYR A 365 5.14 22.35 0.68
CA TYR A 365 5.48 22.40 2.11
C TYR A 365 4.69 21.35 2.90
N HIS A 366 3.37 21.34 2.78
CA HIS A 366 2.51 20.41 3.53
C HIS A 366 2.66 18.96 3.06
N PHE A 367 2.99 18.74 1.79
CA PHE A 367 3.38 17.43 1.30
C PHE A 367 4.69 16.94 1.93
N LEU A 368 5.71 17.80 2.03
CA LEU A 368 6.97 17.48 2.71
C LEU A 368 6.81 17.26 4.21
N SER A 369 5.93 18.05 4.86
CA SER A 369 5.60 17.86 6.27
C SER A 369 4.86 16.54 6.49
N GLY A 370 3.85 16.25 5.66
CA GLY A 370 2.97 15.09 5.82
C GLY A 370 2.40 14.97 7.23
N TYR A 371 1.92 16.10 7.75
CA TYR A 371 1.40 16.21 9.12
C TYR A 371 0.04 15.52 9.27
N THR A 372 -0.13 14.81 10.37
CA THR A 372 -1.40 14.32 10.91
C THR A 372 -1.21 13.85 12.35
N SER A 373 -2.27 13.45 13.05
CA SER A 373 -2.13 12.71 14.30
C SER A 373 -2.35 11.20 14.10
N LYS A 374 -1.59 10.38 14.84
CA LYS A 374 -1.98 9.00 15.15
C LYS A 374 -3.16 9.05 16.09
N LEU A 375 -4.24 8.36 15.76
CA LEU A 375 -5.47 8.42 16.52
C LEU A 375 -5.48 7.34 17.62
N ALA A 376 -6.05 7.68 18.78
CA ALA A 376 -6.29 6.71 19.84
C ALA A 376 -7.13 5.54 19.31
N GLY A 377 -6.77 4.30 19.66
CA GLY A 377 -7.48 3.09 19.23
C GLY A 377 -7.33 2.74 17.74
N THR A 378 -6.32 3.29 17.06
CA THR A 378 -5.99 2.89 15.67
C THR A 378 -4.60 2.26 15.52
N GLU A 379 -3.76 2.36 16.55
CA GLU A 379 -2.42 1.79 16.64
C GLU A 379 -2.14 1.29 18.08
N THR A 380 -1.50 0.13 18.20
CA THR A 380 -1.14 -0.49 19.47
C THR A 380 -0.35 0.47 20.38
N GLY A 381 -0.88 0.76 21.57
CA GLY A 381 -0.23 1.59 22.58
C GLY A 381 -0.54 3.08 22.52
N VAL A 382 -1.31 3.56 21.54
CA VAL A 382 -1.71 4.97 21.44
C VAL A 382 -3.03 5.20 22.19
N LYS A 383 -2.94 5.81 23.39
CA LYS A 383 -4.10 6.17 24.22
C LYS A 383 -4.63 7.59 23.97
N GLU A 384 -3.77 8.48 23.50
CA GLU A 384 -4.08 9.87 23.16
C GLU A 384 -3.50 10.20 21.80
N PRO A 385 -4.13 11.11 21.01
CA PRO A 385 -3.61 11.45 19.71
C PRO A 385 -2.19 12.02 19.77
N GLN A 386 -1.30 11.51 18.91
CA GLN A 386 0.08 11.97 18.83
C GLN A 386 0.37 12.57 17.46
N SER A 387 0.86 13.80 17.44
CA SER A 387 1.33 14.45 16.20
C SER A 387 2.43 13.63 15.54
N VAL A 388 2.28 13.41 14.23
CA VAL A 388 3.23 12.69 13.39
C VAL A 388 3.43 13.46 12.10
N PHE A 389 4.70 13.50 11.69
CA PHE A 389 5.13 14.03 10.41
C PHE A 389 5.69 12.86 9.61
N SER A 390 5.04 12.55 8.50
CA SER A 390 5.48 11.50 7.59
C SER A 390 5.58 12.09 6.19
N SER A 391 6.76 12.55 5.84
CA SER A 391 7.01 13.21 4.55
C SER A 391 6.39 12.47 3.37
N CYS A 392 5.79 13.25 2.47
CA CYS A 392 5.03 12.79 1.31
C CYS A 392 3.86 11.85 1.67
N PHE A 393 3.39 11.92 2.91
CA PHE A 393 2.43 10.98 3.51
C PHE A 393 2.85 9.51 3.43
N GLY A 394 4.15 9.23 3.28
CA GLY A 394 4.64 7.89 2.92
C GLY A 394 6.10 7.63 3.29
N ALA A 395 6.68 8.37 4.24
CA ALA A 395 8.11 8.36 4.55
C ALA A 395 8.78 6.96 4.63
N PRO A 396 8.17 5.93 5.26
CA PRO A 396 8.77 4.59 5.33
C PRO A 396 8.99 3.90 3.96
N PHE A 397 8.39 4.42 2.90
CA PHE A 397 8.41 3.86 1.55
C PHE A 397 9.26 4.70 0.58
N LEU A 398 9.91 5.77 1.05
CA LEU A 398 10.68 6.69 0.22
C LEU A 398 12.18 6.33 0.24
N PRO A 399 12.71 5.70 -0.83
CA PRO A 399 14.15 5.43 -0.96
C PRO A 399 14.96 6.69 -1.27
N LEU A 400 14.40 7.64 -2.03
CA LEU A 400 15.04 8.93 -2.36
C LEU A 400 14.73 10.01 -1.32
N HIS A 401 15.46 11.12 -1.39
CA HIS A 401 15.20 12.28 -0.52
C HIS A 401 13.78 12.85 -0.77
N PRO A 402 12.97 13.16 0.27
CA PRO A 402 11.59 13.62 0.11
C PRO A 402 11.39 14.82 -0.84
N LYS A 403 12.39 15.70 -0.90
CA LYS A 403 12.43 16.85 -1.81
C LYS A 403 12.19 16.46 -3.28
N VAL A 404 12.70 15.31 -3.73
CA VAL A 404 12.51 14.83 -5.11
C VAL A 404 11.03 14.68 -5.42
N TYR A 405 10.28 13.99 -4.57
CA TYR A 405 8.84 13.77 -4.78
C TYR A 405 8.03 15.06 -4.65
N ALA A 406 8.44 15.97 -3.76
CA ALA A 406 7.76 17.26 -3.59
C ALA A 406 7.96 18.20 -4.78
N GLU A 407 9.16 18.25 -5.36
CA GLU A 407 9.43 19.00 -6.59
C GLU A 407 8.62 18.45 -7.75
N MET A 408 8.59 17.12 -7.90
CA MET A 408 7.75 16.46 -8.90
C MET A 408 6.26 16.77 -8.70
N LEU A 409 5.76 16.81 -7.46
CA LEU A 409 4.37 17.21 -7.18
C LEU A 409 4.12 18.66 -7.61
N GLY A 410 4.99 19.60 -7.23
CA GLY A 410 4.86 21.01 -7.63
C GLY A 410 4.84 21.18 -9.15
N GLU A 411 5.74 20.50 -9.87
CA GLU A 411 5.75 20.48 -11.34
C GLU A 411 4.45 19.95 -11.93
N ARG A 412 3.91 18.86 -11.37
CA ARG A 412 2.66 18.24 -11.83
C ARG A 412 1.44 19.14 -11.57
N LEU A 413 1.36 19.75 -10.38
CA LEU A 413 0.31 20.72 -10.04
C LEU A 413 0.31 21.89 -11.03
N ARG A 414 1.49 22.46 -11.30
CA ARG A 414 1.65 23.61 -12.21
C ARG A 414 1.34 23.25 -13.66
N LYS A 415 1.90 22.14 -14.17
CA LYS A 415 1.76 21.69 -15.56
C LYS A 415 0.31 21.39 -15.92
N HIS A 416 -0.46 20.86 -14.97
CA HIS A 416 -1.83 20.41 -15.21
C HIS A 416 -2.88 21.33 -14.57
N ASN A 417 -2.45 22.46 -13.99
CA ASN A 417 -3.31 23.42 -13.28
C ASN A 417 -4.21 22.75 -12.22
N ALA A 418 -3.68 21.72 -11.56
CA ALA A 418 -4.41 20.95 -10.57
C ALA A 418 -4.48 21.72 -9.26
N GLN A 419 -5.65 21.71 -8.61
CA GLN A 419 -5.87 22.43 -7.36
C GLN A 419 -5.50 21.54 -6.16
N CYS A 420 -4.77 22.10 -5.20
CA CYS A 420 -4.42 21.39 -3.97
C CYS A 420 -5.24 21.89 -2.78
N TRP A 421 -5.76 20.96 -1.99
CA TRP A 421 -6.63 21.20 -0.86
C TRP A 421 -6.10 20.49 0.38
N LEU A 422 -6.19 21.13 1.54
CA LEU A 422 -5.98 20.51 2.84
C LEU A 422 -7.33 20.37 3.53
N ILE A 423 -7.67 19.15 3.94
CA ILE A 423 -8.93 18.83 4.60
C ILE A 423 -8.61 18.23 5.97
N ASN A 424 -9.08 18.90 7.02
CA ASN A 424 -8.99 18.41 8.38
C ASN A 424 -10.13 17.39 8.63
N THR A 425 -9.76 16.22 9.09
CA THR A 425 -10.62 15.08 9.49
C THR A 425 -10.50 14.78 10.99
N GLY A 426 -9.74 15.62 11.69
CA GLY A 426 -9.48 15.60 13.12
C GLY A 426 -10.43 16.52 13.86
N TRP A 427 -9.88 17.32 14.77
CA TRP A 427 -10.61 18.15 15.72
C TRP A 427 -10.71 19.60 15.27
N ILE A 428 -11.75 20.26 15.76
CA ILE A 428 -12.02 21.70 15.63
C ILE A 428 -12.47 22.26 16.97
N ARG A 429 -12.45 23.60 17.09
CA ARG A 429 -12.91 24.35 18.27
C ARG A 429 -12.11 24.05 19.54
N GLY A 430 -10.89 23.55 19.39
CA GLY A 430 -9.98 23.23 20.48
C GLY A 430 -9.28 21.88 20.30
N PRO A 431 -8.26 21.60 21.13
CA PRO A 431 -7.51 20.36 21.07
C PRO A 431 -8.36 19.16 21.52
N TYR A 432 -7.86 17.96 21.24
CA TYR A 432 -8.42 16.71 21.76
C TYR A 432 -8.70 16.81 23.27
N GLY A 433 -9.88 16.34 23.70
CA GLY A 433 -10.37 16.44 25.07
C GLY A 433 -11.14 17.73 25.39
N VAL A 434 -11.03 18.77 24.55
CA VAL A 434 -11.77 20.05 24.68
C VAL A 434 -12.64 20.30 23.45
N GLY A 435 -12.04 20.22 22.26
CA GLY A 435 -12.73 20.36 20.99
C GLY A 435 -13.48 19.10 20.57
N GLU A 436 -14.07 19.15 19.38
CA GLU A 436 -14.85 18.06 18.82
C GLU A 436 -14.26 17.58 17.49
N ARG A 437 -14.34 16.27 17.23
CA ARG A 437 -13.92 15.71 15.95
C ARG A 437 -14.94 16.09 14.86
N ILE A 438 -14.46 16.51 13.70
CA ILE A 438 -15.33 16.83 12.56
C ILE A 438 -16.15 15.58 12.19
N ASN A 439 -17.47 15.74 12.16
CA ASN A 439 -18.37 14.65 11.83
C ASN A 439 -18.21 14.24 10.36
N LEU A 440 -18.17 12.93 10.08
CA LEU A 440 -17.91 12.38 8.76
C LEU A 440 -18.85 12.92 7.65
N PRO A 441 -20.17 13.13 7.87
CA PRO A 441 -21.03 13.73 6.85
C PRO A 441 -20.60 15.13 6.43
N TYR A 442 -20.04 15.95 7.35
CA TYR A 442 -19.51 17.26 6.99
C TYR A 442 -18.23 17.14 6.14
N THR A 443 -17.33 16.22 6.50
CA THR A 443 -16.14 15.93 5.67
C THR A 443 -16.53 15.47 4.27
N ARG A 444 -17.54 14.59 4.13
CA ARG A 444 -18.05 14.16 2.82
C ARG A 444 -18.65 15.33 2.03
N ALA A 445 -19.43 16.20 2.68
CA ALA A 445 -19.99 17.38 2.03
C ALA A 445 -18.92 18.36 1.54
N ILE A 446 -17.85 18.58 2.33
CA ILE A 446 -16.69 19.38 1.93
C ILE A 446 -16.02 18.78 0.70
N ILE A 447 -15.76 17.47 0.70
CA ILE A 447 -15.12 16.79 -0.43
C ILE A 447 -16.00 16.89 -1.67
N HIS A 448 -17.32 16.66 -1.55
CA HIS A 448 -18.24 16.84 -2.66
C HIS A 448 -18.21 18.27 -3.20
N ALA A 449 -18.15 19.29 -2.34
CA ALA A 449 -18.03 20.67 -2.78
C ALA A 449 -16.72 20.96 -3.52
N VAL A 450 -15.59 20.40 -3.06
CA VAL A 450 -14.30 20.47 -3.75
C VAL A 450 -14.38 19.81 -5.13
N LEU A 451 -14.81 18.55 -5.17
CA LEU A 451 -14.82 17.74 -6.41
C LEU A 451 -15.82 18.25 -7.46
N GLN A 452 -16.89 18.92 -7.03
CA GLN A 452 -17.87 19.55 -7.91
C GLN A 452 -17.53 20.99 -8.28
N ASN A 453 -16.32 21.47 -7.93
CA ASN A 453 -15.86 22.85 -8.15
C ASN A 453 -16.78 23.93 -7.53
N LYS A 454 -17.60 23.57 -6.53
CA LYS A 454 -18.52 24.51 -5.86
C LYS A 454 -17.78 25.59 -5.06
N LEU A 455 -16.53 25.30 -4.68
CA LEU A 455 -15.67 26.24 -3.96
C LEU A 455 -14.90 27.19 -4.90
N GLU A 456 -15.08 27.14 -6.22
CA GLU A 456 -14.40 28.08 -7.13
C GLU A 456 -15.02 29.47 -7.14
N SER A 457 -16.31 29.57 -6.85
CA SER A 457 -17.08 30.82 -6.89
C SER A 457 -17.31 31.48 -5.52
N VAL A 458 -16.64 30.99 -4.47
CA VAL A 458 -16.78 31.53 -3.11
C VAL A 458 -15.62 32.47 -2.77
N SER A 459 -15.86 33.40 -1.83
CA SER A 459 -14.82 34.29 -1.32
C SER A 459 -13.89 33.53 -0.38
N PHE A 460 -12.59 33.74 -0.49
CA PHE A 460 -11.61 33.14 0.42
C PHE A 460 -11.02 34.19 1.36
N THR A 461 -10.81 33.79 2.61
CA THR A 461 -10.08 34.57 3.62
C THR A 461 -8.77 33.86 3.97
N PRO A 462 -7.61 34.56 3.95
CA PRO A 462 -6.37 33.99 4.43
C PRO A 462 -6.44 33.65 5.91
N ASP A 463 -6.11 32.40 6.26
CA ASP A 463 -5.93 31.98 7.64
C ASP A 463 -4.80 32.79 8.31
N PRO A 464 -5.00 33.34 9.51
CA PRO A 464 -4.03 34.25 10.13
C PRO A 464 -2.74 33.57 10.59
N THR A 465 -2.73 32.24 10.76
CA THR A 465 -1.56 31.47 11.23
C THR A 465 -0.78 30.88 10.06
N PHE A 466 -1.47 30.28 9.10
CA PHE A 466 -0.84 29.54 8.00
C PHE A 466 -0.89 30.25 6.64
N GLY A 467 -1.72 31.28 6.51
CA GLY A 467 -1.97 31.96 5.23
C GLY A 467 -2.70 31.09 4.20
N PHE A 468 -3.37 30.02 4.64
CA PHE A 468 -4.21 29.19 3.76
C PHE A 468 -5.44 29.97 3.28
N LEU A 469 -5.94 29.66 2.09
CA LEU A 469 -7.20 30.26 1.63
C LEU A 469 -8.38 29.42 2.15
N VAL A 470 -9.16 29.97 3.08
CA VAL A 470 -10.33 29.32 3.69
C VAL A 470 -11.63 29.90 3.10
N PRO A 471 -12.57 29.09 2.59
CA PRO A 471 -13.81 29.55 1.96
C PRO A 471 -14.86 30.09 2.93
#